data_AF-A0A141RAK9-F1
#
_entry.id   AF-A0A141RAK9-F1
#
_cell.length_a   1.000
_cell.length_b   1.000
_cell.length_c   1.000
_cell.angle_alpha   90.00
_cell.angle_beta   90.00
_cell.angle_gamma   90.00
#
_symmetry.space_group_name_H-M   'P 1'
#
loop_
_entity.id
_entity.type
_entity.pdbx_description
1 polymer ?
#
loop_
_entity_poly.entity_id
_entity_poly.type
_entity_poly.pdbx_seq_one_letter_code
_entity_poly.pdbx_strand_id
1 'polypeptide(L)'
;VINRGYNPDRQMWQQSVGQAYFTGASNRAAMKASFIGPYYGGYNVIALDREYRHALVCGPDRDYLWILSRTPTISDEVKQEMLAVATREGFDVSKFIWV
;
A
#
# COMPACT_ATOMS: atom_id res chain seq x y z
N VAL A 1 -7.74 7.88 -7.59
CA VAL A 1 -7.22 7.59 -6.22
C VAL A 1 -6.63 8.88 -5.66
N ILE A 2 -6.94 9.24 -4.42
CA ILE A 2 -6.35 10.40 -3.77
C ILE A 2 -5.42 9.88 -2.67
N ASN A 3 -4.15 10.29 -2.69
CA ASN A 3 -3.20 10.07 -1.61
C ASN A 3 -2.92 11.42 -0.95
N ARG A 4 -3.06 11.50 0.38
CA ARG A 4 -2.87 12.74 1.15
C ARG A 4 -2.05 12.45 2.40
N GLY A 5 -1.10 13.33 2.70
CA GLY A 5 -0.26 13.26 3.90
C GLY A 5 0.02 14.65 4.45
N TYR A 6 0.34 14.73 5.73
CA TYR A 6 0.80 15.96 6.37
C TYR A 6 2.33 15.98 6.39
N ASN A 7 2.93 17.06 5.89
CA ASN A 7 4.37 17.26 5.95
C ASN A 7 4.70 18.07 7.21
N PRO A 8 5.34 17.48 8.25
CA PRO A 8 5.61 18.17 9.50
C PRO A 8 6.64 19.30 9.36
N ASP A 9 7.63 19.14 8.48
CA ASP A 9 8.70 20.15 8.26
C ASP A 9 8.16 21.43 7.63
N ARG A 10 7.21 21.29 6.69
CA ARG A 10 6.55 22.41 6.00
C ARG A 10 5.24 22.83 6.66
N GLN A 11 4.83 22.11 7.71
CA GLN A 11 3.58 22.29 8.43
C GLN A 11 2.32 22.36 7.53
N MET A 12 2.30 21.59 6.44
CA MET A 12 1.24 21.68 5.43
C MET A 12 0.75 20.33 4.94
N TRP A 13 -0.53 20.26 4.56
CA TRP A 13 -1.10 19.11 3.89
C TRP A 13 -0.66 19.08 2.42
N GLN A 14 -0.27 17.90 1.96
CA GLN A 14 0.04 17.62 0.57
C GLN A 14 -0.87 16.52 0.04
N GLN A 15 -1.24 16.62 -1.23
CA GLN A 15 -2.12 15.68 -1.89
C GLN A 15 -1.61 15.37 -3.29
N SER A 16 -1.70 14.11 -3.69
CA SER A 16 -1.59 13.67 -5.08
C SER A 16 -2.87 12.98 -5.53
N VAL A 17 -3.27 13.25 -6.78
CA VAL A 17 -4.39 12.60 -7.44
C VAL A 17 -3.82 11.67 -8.51
N GLY A 18 -4.11 10.38 -8.35
CA GLY A 18 -3.64 9.33 -9.24
C GLY A 18 -4.77 8.55 -9.92
N GLN A 19 -4.39 7.79 -10.95
CA GLN A 19 -5.24 6.87 -11.68
C GLN A 19 -4.76 5.43 -11.45
N ALA A 20 -5.69 4.48 -11.42
CA ALA A 20 -5.38 3.06 -11.30
C ALA A 20 -6.25 2.26 -12.27
N TYR A 21 -5.64 1.28 -12.94
CA TYR A 21 -6.30 0.41 -13.91
C TYR A 21 -5.93 -1.04 -13.65
N PHE A 22 -6.90 -1.96 -13.71
CA PHE A 22 -6.61 -3.39 -13.70
C PHE A 22 -5.72 -3.77 -14.89
N THR A 23 -4.73 -4.64 -14.66
CA THR A 23 -3.88 -5.16 -15.74
C THR A 23 -4.45 -6.43 -16.38
N GLY A 24 -5.57 -6.92 -15.86
CA GLY A 24 -6.27 -8.11 -16.34
C GLY A 24 -7.70 -8.16 -15.82
N ALA A 25 -8.17 -9.35 -15.43
CA ALA A 25 -9.52 -9.54 -14.90
C ALA A 25 -9.76 -8.67 -13.64
N SER A 26 -10.93 -8.04 -13.55
CA SER A 26 -11.28 -7.12 -12.46
C SER A 26 -11.49 -7.81 -11.10
N ASN A 27 -11.56 -9.14 -11.08
CA ASN A 27 -11.60 -9.94 -9.86
C ASN A 27 -10.20 -10.33 -9.33
N ARG A 28 -9.13 -9.94 -10.03
CA ARG A 28 -7.74 -10.08 -9.56
C ARG A 28 -7.22 -8.71 -9.16
N ALA A 29 -6.77 -8.57 -7.91
CA ALA A 29 -6.27 -7.31 -7.36
C ALA A 29 -4.85 -6.94 -7.84
N ALA A 30 -4.65 -6.94 -9.16
CA ALA A 30 -3.42 -6.55 -9.84
C ALA A 30 -3.72 -5.35 -10.75
N MET A 31 -3.09 -4.22 -10.45
CA MET A 31 -3.34 -2.96 -11.13
C MET A 31 -2.01 -2.30 -11.50
N LYS A 32 -2.11 -1.31 -12.39
CA LYS A 32 -1.09 -0.28 -12.59
C LYS A 32 -1.62 1.04 -12.05
N ALA A 33 -0.86 1.72 -11.21
CA ALA A 33 -1.22 2.99 -10.61
C ALA A 33 -0.21 4.09 -10.97
N SER A 34 -0.69 5.30 -11.20
CA SER A 34 0.14 6.49 -11.47
C SER A 34 -0.28 7.62 -10.55
N PHE A 35 0.69 8.23 -9.85
CA PHE A 35 0.52 9.42 -9.00
C PHE A 35 1.31 10.64 -9.50
N ILE A 36 2.10 10.46 -10.56
CA ILE A 36 2.88 11.48 -11.27
C ILE A 36 2.86 11.04 -12.75
N GLY A 37 2.13 11.75 -13.61
CA GLY A 37 1.99 11.34 -15.02
C GLY A 37 3.34 11.39 -15.77
N PRO A 38 3.54 10.62 -16.88
CA PRO A 38 2.82 9.44 -17.35
C PRO A 38 3.42 8.12 -16.81
N TYR A 39 3.95 8.10 -15.58
CA TYR A 39 4.63 6.93 -15.03
C TYR A 39 3.67 6.04 -14.24
N TYR A 40 3.59 4.77 -14.61
CA TYR A 40 2.76 3.76 -13.93
C TYR A 40 3.64 2.73 -13.25
N GLY A 41 3.39 2.48 -11.96
CA GLY A 41 3.97 1.38 -11.20
C GLY A 41 2.94 0.27 -10.99
N GLY A 42 3.41 -0.96 -10.75
CA GLY A 42 2.56 -2.04 -10.28
C GLY A 42 1.90 -1.67 -8.94
N TYR A 43 0.67 -2.11 -8.73
CA TYR A 43 -0.08 -1.95 -7.48
C TYR A 43 -0.87 -3.24 -7.26
N ASN A 44 -0.39 -4.08 -6.34
CA ASN A 44 -0.88 -5.44 -6.14
C ASN A 44 -1.32 -5.62 -4.69
N VAL A 45 -2.58 -6.00 -4.46
CA VAL A 45 -3.04 -6.38 -3.12
C VAL A 45 -2.69 -7.84 -2.89
N ILE A 46 -1.78 -8.09 -1.95
CA ILE A 46 -1.24 -9.43 -1.65
C ILE A 46 -1.78 -10.02 -0.34
N ALA A 47 -2.39 -9.20 0.51
CA ALA A 47 -3.23 -9.64 1.63
C ALA A 47 -4.39 -8.68 1.84
N LEU A 48 -5.55 -9.20 2.20
CA LEU A 48 -6.77 -8.44 2.47
C LEU A 48 -7.66 -9.25 3.42
N ASP A 49 -8.08 -8.64 4.52
CA ASP A 49 -9.07 -9.24 5.43
C ASP A 49 -10.46 -9.23 4.79
N ARG A 50 -11.36 -10.09 5.28
CA ARG A 50 -12.71 -10.26 4.71
C ARG A 50 -13.56 -9.00 4.81
N GLU A 51 -13.30 -8.19 5.82
CA GLU A 51 -14.02 -6.95 6.12
C GLU A 51 -13.39 -5.72 5.47
N TYR A 52 -12.32 -5.88 4.66
CA TYR A 52 -11.62 -4.80 3.96
C TYR A 52 -11.13 -3.68 4.89
N ARG A 53 -10.70 -4.07 6.10
CA ARG A 53 -10.14 -3.18 7.13
C ARG A 53 -8.65 -2.97 6.98
N HIS A 54 -7.92 -4.00 6.54
CA HIS A 54 -6.47 -4.04 6.46
C HIS A 54 -6.01 -4.66 5.15
N ALA A 55 -5.06 -4.03 4.48
CA ALA A 55 -4.49 -4.51 3.23
C ALA A 55 -2.97 -4.46 3.26
N LEU A 56 -2.34 -5.49 2.71
CA LEU A 56 -0.93 -5.46 2.34
C LEU A 56 -0.84 -5.28 0.83
N VAL A 57 -0.18 -4.20 0.41
CA VAL A 57 -0.05 -3.81 -0.99
C VAL A 57 1.42 -3.71 -1.37
N CYS A 58 1.81 -4.34 -2.47
CA CYS A 58 3.16 -4.20 -3.02
C CYS A 58 3.17 -3.51 -4.40
N GLY A 59 4.33 -2.92 -4.71
CA GLY A 59 4.59 -2.27 -5.98
C GLY A 59 4.95 -3.24 -7.12
N PRO A 60 5.70 -2.78 -8.13
CA PRO A 60 6.19 -3.64 -9.23
C PRO A 60 7.30 -4.61 -8.81
N ASP A 61 7.99 -4.34 -7.70
CA ASP A 61 9.10 -5.12 -7.16
C ASP A 61 9.05 -5.16 -5.61
N ARG A 62 10.14 -5.64 -4.98
CA ARG A 62 10.23 -5.84 -3.53
C ARG A 62 10.70 -4.61 -2.74
N ASP A 63 10.99 -3.50 -3.40
CA ASP A 63 11.36 -2.25 -2.74
C ASP A 63 10.14 -1.39 -2.38
N TYR A 64 8.94 -1.80 -2.79
CA TYR A 64 7.70 -1.08 -2.57
C TYR A 64 6.66 -1.94 -1.83
N LEU A 65 6.35 -1.58 -0.59
CA LEU A 65 5.39 -2.27 0.25
C LEU A 65 4.68 -1.32 1.21
N TRP A 66 3.37 -1.49 1.37
CA TRP A 66 2.54 -0.70 2.27
C TRP A 66 1.56 -1.57 3.05
N ILE A 67 1.43 -1.27 4.34
CA ILE A 67 0.30 -1.72 5.17
C ILE A 67 -0.71 -0.58 5.20
N LEU A 68 -1.95 -0.85 4.77
CA LEU A 68 -3.03 0.12 4.73
C LEU A 68 -4.11 -0.29 5.73
N SER A 69 -4.66 0.68 6.45
CA SER A 69 -5.75 0.46 7.41
C SER A 69 -6.85 1.50 7.23
N ARG A 70 -8.09 1.11 7.53
CA ARG A 70 -9.24 2.03 7.67
C ARG A 70 -9.20 2.86 8.95
N THR A 71 -8.35 2.48 9.91
CA THR A 71 -8.11 3.23 11.15
C THR A 71 -6.68 3.77 11.17
N PRO A 72 -6.41 4.89 11.90
CA PRO A 72 -5.07 5.47 11.97
C PRO A 72 -4.03 4.55 12.61
N THR A 73 -4.46 3.62 13.46
CA THR A 73 -3.61 2.62 14.11
C THR A 73 -4.19 1.21 13.91
N ILE A 74 -3.34 0.21 14.05
CA ILE A 74 -3.69 -1.22 14.02
C ILE A 74 -3.17 -1.89 15.30
N SER A 75 -3.76 -3.03 15.66
CA SER A 75 -3.26 -3.81 16.79
C SER A 75 -1.96 -4.52 16.44
N ASP A 76 -1.21 -4.94 17.46
CA ASP A 76 0.05 -5.67 17.26
C ASP A 76 -0.18 -7.02 16.58
N GLU A 77 -1.32 -7.67 16.81
CA GLU A 77 -1.67 -8.93 16.16
C GLU A 77 -1.82 -8.76 14.63
N VAL A 78 -2.58 -7.75 14.20
CA VAL A 78 -2.75 -7.43 12.78
C VAL A 78 -1.42 -7.04 12.16
N LYS A 79 -0.61 -6.26 12.88
CA LYS A 79 0.73 -5.90 12.44
C LYS A 79 1.59 -7.14 12.20
N GLN A 80 1.68 -8.05 13.17
CA GLN A 80 2.47 -9.27 13.02
C GLN A 80 1.96 -10.17 11.89
N GLU A 81 0.65 -10.28 11.71
CA GLU A 81 0.06 -11.03 10.58
C GLU A 81 0.52 -10.46 9.22
N MET A 82 0.45 -9.14 9.05
CA MET A 82 0.87 -8.47 7.81
C MET A 82 2.38 -8.63 7.58
N LEU A 83 3.20 -8.54 8.63
CA LEU A 83 4.65 -8.75 8.54
C LEU A 83 4.99 -10.21 8.20
N ALA A 84 4.24 -11.18 8.72
CA ALA A 84 4.41 -12.59 8.40
C ALA A 84 4.10 -12.87 6.91
N VAL A 85 3.03 -12.28 6.37
CA VAL A 85 2.73 -12.37 4.94
C VAL A 85 3.83 -11.71 4.12
N ALA A 86 4.24 -10.48 4.45
CA ALA A 86 5.30 -9.78 3.74
C ALA A 86 6.61 -10.58 3.71
N THR A 87 7.00 -11.16 4.84
CA THR A 87 8.21 -12.00 4.95
C THR A 87 8.09 -13.25 4.07
N ARG A 88 6.93 -13.91 4.07
CA ARG A 88 6.67 -15.09 3.22
C ARG A 88 6.78 -14.78 1.73
N GLU A 89 6.33 -13.61 1.30
CA GLU A 89 6.44 -13.15 -0.10
C GLU A 89 7.87 -12.64 -0.46
N GLY A 90 8.79 -12.64 0.51
CA GLY A 90 10.20 -12.33 0.34
C GLY A 90 10.55 -10.84 0.47
N PHE A 91 9.70 -10.04 1.12
CA PHE A 91 10.00 -8.64 1.41
C PHE A 91 10.86 -8.52 2.68
N ASP A 92 11.78 -7.56 2.67
CA ASP A 92 12.54 -7.18 3.86
C ASP A 92 11.70 -6.22 4.73
N VAL A 93 11.05 -6.77 5.75
CA VAL A 93 10.18 -6.03 6.65
C VAL A 93 10.92 -5.04 7.55
N SER A 94 12.25 -5.11 7.65
CA SER A 94 13.04 -4.13 8.41
C SER A 94 13.05 -2.74 7.75
N LYS A 95 12.73 -2.67 6.45
CA LYS A 95 12.64 -1.41 5.68
C LYS A 95 11.38 -0.59 5.98
N PHE A 96 10.43 -1.12 6.76
CA PHE A 96 9.20 -0.39 7.07
C PHE A 96 9.48 0.87 7.89
N ILE A 97 8.93 1.99 7.40
CA ILE A 97 8.78 3.23 8.17
C ILE A 97 7.36 3.21 8.74
N TRP A 98 7.25 3.29 10.07
CA TRP A 98 5.97 3.40 10.76
C TRP A 98 5.57 4.88 10.81
N VAL A 99 4.54 5.22 10.03
CA VAL A 99 4.03 6.60 9.81
C VAL A 99 2.92 6.93 10.80
#